data_AF-A0AAV4I3C7-F1
#
_entry.id   AF-A0AAV4I3C7-F1
#
_cell.length_a   1.000
_cell.length_b   1.000
_cell.length_c   1.000
_cell.angle_alpha   90.00
_cell.angle_beta   90.00
_cell.angle_gamma   90.00
#
_symmetry.space_group_name_H-M   'P 1'
#
loop_
_entity.id
_entity.type
_entity.pdbx_description
1 polymer ?
#
loop_
_entity_poly.entity_id
_entity_poly.type
_entity_poly.pdbx_seq_one_letter_code
_entity_poly.pdbx_strand_id
1 'polypeptide(L)'
;MIQNYDLFACEARYHPKWRKDYTRDPSAWKSKNPEKLASQQNLQEAHQFAFDHIANYIHNTMVKTKKIVTLSFLRLMYTMALDDTGFPNDEYKSIKLRQKIENHPDLGSKVTFTKIDSKGNFPFYLVYNSSITTEEAIQ
;
A
#
# COMPACT_ATOMS: atom_id res chain seq x y z
N MET A 1 -5.01 -0.19 -6.83
CA MET A 1 -5.38 -0.92 -8.07
C MET A 1 -4.52 -2.17 -8.19
N ILE A 2 -5.18 -3.33 -8.09
CA ILE A 2 -4.62 -4.68 -8.00
C ILE A 2 -4.24 -5.12 -9.41
N GLN A 3 -2.98 -5.47 -9.65
CA GLN A 3 -2.43 -5.65 -11.00
C GLN A 3 -2.26 -7.11 -11.45
N ASN A 4 -2.53 -8.13 -10.62
CA ASN A 4 -2.04 -9.48 -10.90
C ASN A 4 -3.08 -10.60 -11.04
N TYR A 5 -4.40 -10.29 -11.05
CA TYR A 5 -5.43 -11.35 -11.15
C TYR A 5 -6.52 -11.10 -12.20
N ASP A 6 -6.45 -9.99 -12.92
CA ASP A 6 -7.41 -9.71 -13.98
C ASP A 6 -6.73 -9.91 -15.34
N LEU A 7 -7.07 -11.01 -16.01
CA LEU A 7 -6.64 -11.32 -17.38
C LEU A 7 -6.91 -10.14 -18.33
N PHE A 8 -7.99 -9.39 -18.14
CA PHE A 8 -8.31 -8.23 -18.96
C PHE A 8 -7.52 -6.99 -18.56
N ALA A 9 -7.16 -6.82 -17.28
CA ALA A 9 -6.21 -5.78 -16.88
C ALA A 9 -4.79 -6.08 -17.40
N CYS A 10 -4.40 -7.36 -17.48
CA CYS A 10 -3.20 -7.79 -18.18
C CYS A 10 -3.28 -7.40 -19.66
N GLU A 11 -4.34 -7.79 -20.37
CA GLU A 11 -4.47 -7.46 -21.80
C GLU A 11 -4.58 -5.95 -22.07
N ALA A 12 -5.28 -5.19 -21.22
CA ALA A 12 -5.34 -3.72 -21.28
C ALA A 12 -3.97 -3.06 -21.01
N ARG A 13 -3.09 -3.73 -20.27
CA ARG A 13 -1.69 -3.29 -20.09
C ARG A 13 -0.90 -3.40 -21.39
N TYR A 14 -1.21 -4.40 -22.23
CA TYR A 14 -0.46 -4.73 -23.44
C TYR A 14 -1.06 -4.16 -24.74
N HIS A 15 -2.37 -3.90 -24.82
CA HIS A 15 -3.01 -3.42 -26.06
C HIS A 15 -3.56 -1.98 -25.94
N PRO A 16 -3.09 -1.01 -26.77
CA PRO A 16 -3.46 0.41 -26.66
C PRO A 16 -4.97 0.68 -26.74
N LYS A 17 -5.69 -0.09 -27.58
CA LYS A 17 -7.14 0.02 -27.73
C LYS A 17 -7.87 -0.28 -26.43
N TRP A 18 -7.48 -1.36 -25.75
CA TRP A 18 -8.15 -1.85 -24.55
C TRP A 18 -7.75 -1.04 -23.32
N ARG A 19 -6.55 -0.45 -23.32
CA ARG A 19 -6.12 0.52 -22.31
C ARG A 19 -7.02 1.75 -22.23
N LYS A 20 -7.42 2.30 -23.38
CA LYS A 20 -8.31 3.48 -23.45
C LYS A 20 -9.67 3.18 -22.83
N ASP A 21 -10.25 2.03 -23.17
CA ASP A 21 -11.56 1.62 -22.67
C ASP A 21 -11.53 1.24 -21.19
N TYR A 22 -10.46 0.58 -20.72
CA TYR A 22 -10.24 0.30 -19.31
C TYR A 22 -10.06 1.58 -18.49
N THR A 23 -9.33 2.58 -19.02
CA THR A 23 -9.14 3.86 -18.32
C THR A 23 -10.45 4.63 -18.17
N ARG A 24 -11.38 4.46 -19.12
CA ARG A 24 -12.68 5.16 -19.13
C ARG A 24 -13.64 4.62 -18.07
N ASP A 25 -13.73 3.32 -17.90
CA ASP A 25 -14.56 2.69 -16.87
C ASP A 25 -13.96 1.35 -16.41
N PRO A 26 -13.03 1.36 -15.44
CA PRO A 26 -12.40 0.13 -14.94
C PRO A 26 -13.40 -0.87 -14.33
N SER A 27 -14.57 -0.39 -13.90
CA SER A 27 -15.57 -1.22 -13.21
C SER A 27 -16.36 -2.09 -14.17
N ALA A 28 -16.58 -1.64 -15.41
CA ALA A 28 -17.23 -2.40 -16.48
C ALA A 28 -16.44 -3.63 -16.94
N TRP A 29 -15.14 -3.68 -16.64
CA TRP A 29 -14.23 -4.74 -17.08
C TRP A 29 -13.96 -5.82 -16.02
N LYS A 30 -14.62 -5.74 -14.86
CA LYS A 30 -14.55 -6.81 -13.86
C LYS A 30 -15.06 -8.11 -14.46
N SER A 31 -14.35 -9.21 -14.18
CA SER A 31 -14.78 -10.53 -14.64
C SER A 31 -16.19 -10.84 -14.14
N LYS A 32 -17.07 -11.30 -15.03
CA LYS A 32 -18.41 -11.81 -14.66
C LYS A 32 -18.39 -13.28 -14.26
N ASN A 33 -17.22 -13.94 -14.33
CA ASN A 33 -17.08 -15.33 -13.94
C ASN A 33 -17.08 -15.44 -12.40
N PRO A 34 -17.98 -16.25 -11.79
CA PRO A 34 -18.08 -16.41 -10.34
C PRO A 34 -16.77 -16.76 -9.63
N GLU A 35 -15.94 -17.64 -10.22
CA GLU A 35 -14.67 -18.08 -9.63
C GLU A 35 -13.64 -16.95 -9.59
N LYS A 36 -13.62 -16.13 -10.64
CA LYS A 36 -12.75 -14.94 -10.73
C LYS A 36 -13.24 -13.84 -9.79
N LEU A 37 -14.55 -13.68 -9.61
CA LEU A 37 -15.13 -12.76 -8.64
C LEU A 37 -14.75 -13.13 -7.21
N ALA A 38 -14.90 -14.42 -6.85
CA ALA A 38 -14.50 -14.93 -5.54
C ALA A 38 -12.99 -14.72 -5.30
N SER A 39 -12.15 -15.03 -6.29
CA SER A 39 -10.70 -14.81 -6.20
C SER A 39 -10.33 -13.33 -6.03
N GLN A 40 -11.01 -12.42 -6.75
CA GLN A 40 -10.81 -10.98 -6.61
C GLN A 40 -11.25 -10.46 -5.24
N GLN A 41 -12.35 -11.01 -4.70
CA GLN A 41 -12.85 -10.65 -3.38
C GLN A 41 -11.87 -11.11 -2.29
N ASN A 42 -11.45 -12.37 -2.32
CA ASN A 42 -10.48 -12.91 -1.36
C ASN A 42 -9.17 -12.09 -1.35
N LEU A 43 -8.71 -11.67 -2.52
CA LEU A 43 -7.53 -10.83 -2.65
C LEU A 43 -7.74 -9.41 -2.08
N GLN A 44 -8.93 -8.83 -2.25
CA GLN A 44 -9.27 -7.54 -1.64
C GLN A 44 -9.31 -7.65 -0.11
N GLU A 45 -9.90 -8.71 0.42
CA GLU A 45 -9.97 -9.02 1.85
C GLU A 45 -8.56 -9.21 2.43
N ALA A 46 -7.69 -9.95 1.76
CA ALA A 46 -6.27 -10.09 2.11
C ALA A 46 -5.55 -8.73 2.17
N HIS A 47 -5.70 -7.90 1.14
CA HIS A 47 -5.12 -6.56 1.10
C HIS A 47 -5.68 -5.60 2.15
N GLN A 48 -6.93 -5.82 2.58
CA GLN A 48 -7.55 -5.07 3.66
C GLN A 48 -7.01 -5.52 5.00
N PHE A 49 -7.00 -6.83 5.28
CA PHE A 49 -6.41 -7.43 6.48
C PHE A 49 -4.96 -6.98 6.70
N ALA A 50 -4.11 -7.10 5.68
CA ALA A 50 -2.72 -6.68 5.76
C ALA A 50 -2.57 -5.17 6.04
N PHE A 51 -3.53 -4.36 5.55
CA PHE A 51 -3.51 -2.93 5.81
C PHE A 51 -4.01 -2.59 7.21
N ASP A 52 -5.03 -3.26 7.71
CA ASP A 52 -5.56 -3.08 9.06
C ASP A 52 -4.50 -3.46 10.10
N HIS A 53 -3.72 -4.51 9.85
CA HIS A 53 -2.58 -4.88 10.67
C HIS A 53 -1.55 -3.73 10.77
N ILE A 54 -1.21 -3.10 9.65
CA ILE A 54 -0.34 -1.92 9.63
C ILE A 54 -0.99 -0.72 10.31
N ALA A 55 -2.25 -0.45 10.03
CA ALA A 55 -2.97 0.68 10.60
C ALA A 55 -2.97 0.60 12.14
N ASN A 56 -3.20 -0.60 12.68
CA ASN A 56 -3.11 -0.89 14.10
C ASN A 56 -1.69 -0.67 14.64
N TYR A 57 -0.66 -1.12 13.93
CA TYR A 57 0.73 -0.87 14.33
C TYR A 57 1.06 0.63 14.34
N ILE A 58 0.69 1.37 13.30
CA ILE A 58 0.89 2.83 13.20
C ILE A 58 0.20 3.52 14.37
N HIS A 59 -1.06 3.18 14.62
CA HIS A 59 -1.82 3.80 15.69
C HIS A 59 -1.20 3.51 17.08
N ASN A 60 -0.89 2.25 17.38
CA ASN A 60 -0.39 1.89 18.70
C ASN A 60 1.07 2.29 18.94
N THR A 61 1.89 2.34 17.90
CA THR A 61 3.34 2.53 18.06
C THR A 61 3.79 3.92 17.63
N MET A 62 3.28 4.42 16.51
CA MET A 62 3.71 5.72 15.99
C MET A 62 2.89 6.84 16.62
N VAL A 63 1.56 6.69 16.66
CA VAL A 63 0.69 7.73 17.20
C VAL A 63 0.81 7.78 18.73
N LYS A 64 0.68 6.66 19.44
CA LYS A 64 0.74 6.65 20.92
C LYS A 64 2.16 6.75 21.48
N THR A 65 3.10 5.95 20.99
CA THR A 65 4.47 5.91 21.55
C THR A 65 5.49 6.78 20.81
N LYS A 66 5.04 7.58 19.83
CA LYS A 66 5.90 8.50 19.04
C LYS A 66 7.09 7.81 18.36
N LYS A 67 6.97 6.51 18.08
CA LYS A 67 8.05 5.76 17.41
C LYS A 67 8.18 6.17 15.95
N ILE A 68 9.41 6.31 15.52
CA ILE A 68 9.79 6.63 14.14
C ILE A 68 10.20 5.34 13.44
N VAL A 69 9.70 5.12 12.24
CA VAL A 69 9.99 3.91 11.46
C VAL A 69 10.22 4.25 10.00
N THR A 70 10.87 3.35 9.26
CA THR A 70 11.02 3.51 7.82
C THR A 70 9.77 3.01 7.09
N LEU A 71 9.44 3.63 5.95
CA LEU A 71 8.36 3.15 5.07
C LEU A 71 8.65 1.74 4.55
N SER A 72 9.93 1.40 4.36
CA SER A 72 10.36 0.06 3.96
C SER A 72 10.02 -1.00 5.01
N PHE A 73 10.15 -0.66 6.30
CA PHE A 73 9.72 -1.54 7.39
C PHE A 73 8.20 -1.75 7.37
N LEU A 74 7.42 -0.67 7.20
CA LEU A 74 5.96 -0.80 7.08
C LEU A 74 5.57 -1.65 5.86
N ARG A 75 6.25 -1.49 4.73
CA ARG A 75 6.05 -2.34 3.54
C ARG A 75 6.35 -3.80 3.86
N LEU A 76 7.45 -4.09 4.56
CA LEU A 76 7.79 -5.47 4.90
C LEU A 76 6.70 -6.11 5.76
N MET A 77 6.18 -5.40 6.76
CA MET A 77 5.04 -5.90 7.56
C MET A 77 3.79 -6.13 6.69
N TYR A 78 3.59 -5.30 5.65
CA TYR A 78 2.47 -5.44 4.73
C TYR A 78 2.56 -6.74 3.94
N THR A 79 3.73 -7.00 3.37
CA THR A 79 3.96 -8.17 2.52
C THR A 79 3.92 -9.44 3.35
N MET A 80 4.50 -9.43 4.55
CA MET A 80 4.38 -10.56 5.48
C MET A 80 2.93 -10.87 5.83
N ALA A 81 2.12 -9.85 6.15
CA ALA A 81 0.70 -10.07 6.45
C ALA A 81 -0.11 -10.54 5.22
N LEU A 82 0.33 -10.21 4.00
CA LEU A 82 -0.24 -10.75 2.77
C LEU A 82 0.16 -12.22 2.56
N ASP A 83 1.41 -12.57 2.84
CA ASP A 83 1.90 -13.95 2.76
C ASP A 83 1.09 -14.85 3.70
N ASP A 84 0.78 -14.40 4.91
CA ASP A 84 -0.05 -15.11 5.89
C ASP A 84 -1.48 -15.40 5.39
N THR A 85 -1.99 -14.57 4.47
CA THR A 85 -3.31 -14.78 3.85
C THR A 85 -3.28 -15.65 2.59
N GLY A 86 -2.11 -16.14 2.19
CA GLY A 86 -1.93 -16.93 0.97
C GLY A 86 -1.91 -16.11 -0.33
N PHE A 87 -1.76 -14.78 -0.23
CA PHE A 87 -1.71 -13.86 -1.38
C PHE A 87 -0.40 -13.06 -1.40
N PRO A 88 0.77 -13.74 -1.54
CA PRO A 88 2.07 -13.09 -1.45
C PRO A 88 2.25 -12.01 -2.51
N ASN A 89 2.92 -10.92 -2.13
CA ASN A 89 3.17 -9.79 -3.04
C ASN A 89 4.47 -9.05 -2.72
N ASP A 90 5.59 -9.74 -2.92
CA ASP A 90 6.93 -9.17 -2.70
C ASP A 90 7.20 -7.91 -3.52
N GLU A 91 6.59 -7.79 -4.70
CA GLU A 91 6.75 -6.62 -5.58
C GLU A 91 5.90 -5.40 -5.16
N TYR A 92 5.17 -5.49 -4.04
CA TYR A 92 4.31 -4.40 -3.59
C TYR A 92 5.11 -3.12 -3.34
N LYS A 93 4.87 -2.08 -4.15
CA LYS A 93 5.67 -0.85 -4.11
C LYS A 93 5.37 -0.02 -2.84
N SER A 94 6.41 0.41 -2.12
CA SER A 94 6.29 1.27 -0.94
C SER A 94 5.45 2.54 -1.18
N ILE A 95 5.52 3.12 -2.38
CA ILE A 95 4.74 4.31 -2.73
C ILE A 95 3.22 4.05 -2.69
N LYS A 96 2.77 2.84 -3.03
CA LYS A 96 1.36 2.46 -2.93
C LYS A 96 0.93 2.39 -1.46
N LEU A 97 1.79 1.86 -0.58
CA LEU A 97 1.52 1.84 0.86
C LEU A 97 1.41 3.25 1.42
N ARG A 98 2.37 4.12 1.09
CA ARG A 98 2.35 5.53 1.48
C ARG A 98 1.05 6.21 1.07
N GLN A 99 0.68 6.13 -0.20
CA GLN A 99 -0.59 6.69 -0.69
C GLN A 99 -1.80 6.12 0.05
N LYS A 100 -1.80 4.82 0.39
CA LYS A 100 -2.90 4.21 1.14
C LYS A 100 -3.00 4.76 2.57
N ILE A 101 -1.86 5.02 3.23
CA ILE A 101 -1.82 5.63 4.57
C ILE A 101 -2.21 7.11 4.52
N GLU A 102 -1.67 7.89 3.57
CA GLU A 102 -1.96 9.32 3.40
C GLU A 102 -3.45 9.58 3.13
N ASN A 103 -4.11 8.72 2.36
CA ASN A 103 -5.55 8.84 2.07
C ASN A 103 -6.44 8.18 3.12
N HIS A 104 -5.88 7.58 4.17
CA HIS A 104 -6.67 6.92 5.20
C HIS A 104 -7.31 7.96 6.12
N PRO A 105 -8.65 7.90 6.38
CA PRO A 105 -9.37 8.94 7.12
C PRO A 105 -8.78 9.21 8.51
N ASP A 106 -8.36 8.17 9.23
CA ASP A 106 -7.86 8.32 10.60
C ASP A 106 -6.34 8.47 10.74
N LEU A 107 -5.58 8.11 9.70
CA LEU A 107 -4.12 8.08 9.76
C LEU A 107 -3.50 9.23 8.98
N GLY A 108 -4.07 9.61 7.83
CA GLY A 108 -3.47 10.59 6.93
C GLY A 108 -3.10 11.91 7.59
N SER A 109 -3.89 12.38 8.56
CA SER A 109 -3.62 13.60 9.34
C SER A 109 -2.67 13.41 10.53
N LYS A 110 -2.43 12.16 10.96
CA LYS A 110 -1.66 11.80 12.16
C LYS A 110 -0.24 11.34 11.88
N VAL A 111 0.10 11.09 10.62
CA VAL A 111 1.44 10.63 10.21
C VAL A 111 2.03 11.54 9.14
N THR A 112 3.31 11.82 9.29
CA THR A 112 4.12 12.59 8.36
C THR A 112 5.15 11.67 7.71
N PHE A 113 5.45 11.94 6.43
CA PHE A 113 6.44 11.23 5.65
C PHE A 113 7.56 12.19 5.25
N THR A 114 8.80 11.89 5.64
CA THR A 114 9.96 12.68 5.23
C THR A 114 10.92 11.83 4.44
N LYS A 115 11.32 12.33 3.26
CA LYS A 115 12.36 11.71 2.45
C LYS A 115 13.72 12.10 3.03
N ILE A 116 14.55 11.09 3.30
CA ILE A 116 15.93 11.26 3.75
C ILE A 116 16.85 10.91 2.60
N ASP A 117 17.60 11.90 2.13
CA ASP A 117 18.66 11.73 1.13
C ASP A 117 19.98 11.44 1.88
N SER A 118 20.30 10.15 2.02
CA SER A 118 21.55 9.73 2.67
C SER A 118 22.71 9.82 1.68
N LYS A 119 23.80 10.52 2.04
CA LYS A 119 25.02 10.55 1.22
C LYS A 119 25.56 9.11 1.05
N GLY A 120 25.50 8.58 -0.17
CA GLY A 120 26.00 7.25 -0.52
C GLY A 120 25.00 6.09 -0.41
N ASN A 121 23.77 6.32 0.09
CA ASN A 121 22.73 5.29 0.15
C ASN A 121 21.51 5.69 -0.67
N PHE A 122 20.68 4.68 -1.01
CA PHE A 122 19.40 4.95 -1.62
C PHE A 122 18.52 5.78 -0.69
N PRO A 123 17.82 6.80 -1.21
CA PRO A 123 16.93 7.60 -0.40
C PRO A 123 15.82 6.74 0.18
N PHE A 124 15.48 6.98 1.44
CA PHE A 124 14.40 6.29 2.13
C PHE A 124 13.41 7.27 2.74
N TYR A 125 12.24 6.77 3.14
CA TYR A 125 11.22 7.57 3.80
C TYR A 125 11.15 7.18 5.28
N LEU A 126 11.25 8.19 6.14
CA LEU A 126 10.83 8.08 7.53
C LEU A 126 9.33 8.36 7.62
N VAL A 127 8.68 7.66 8.53
CA VAL A 127 7.28 7.80 8.87
C VAL A 127 7.20 7.98 10.37
N TYR A 128 6.48 9.00 10.81
CA TYR A 128 6.39 9.37 12.22
C TYR A 128 5.11 10.17 12.49
N ASN A 129 4.78 10.35 13.77
CA ASN A 129 3.59 11.11 14.19
C ASN A 129 3.71 12.58 13.73
N SER A 130 2.64 13.14 13.18
CA SER A 130 2.61 14.53 12.68
C SER A 130 2.85 15.59 13.75
N SER A 131 2.76 15.25 15.04
CA SER A 131 3.16 16.14 16.15
C SER A 131 4.67 16.27 16.35
N ILE A 132 5.49 15.41 15.75
CA ILE A 132 6.96 15.42 15.88
C ILE A 132 7.53 16.32 14.78
N THR A 133 8.52 17.12 15.10
CA THR A 133 9.21 17.96 14.11
C THR A 133 10.15 17.13 13.24
N THR A 134 10.41 17.59 12.02
CA THR A 134 11.36 16.90 11.12
C THR A 134 12.76 16.79 11.72
N GLU A 135 13.18 17.76 12.54
CA GLU A 135 14.49 17.79 13.20
C GLU A 135 14.59 16.71 14.28
N GLU A 136 13.57 16.59 15.15
CA GLU A 136 13.47 15.50 16.13
C GLU A 136 13.42 14.12 15.47
N ALA A 137 12.92 14.04 14.23
CA ALA A 137 12.80 12.79 13.51
C ALA A 137 14.09 12.29 12.83
N ILE A 138 15.05 13.18 12.63
CA ILE A 138 16.32 12.89 11.93
C ILE A 138 17.50 12.73 12.91
N GLN A 139 17.34 13.15 14.16
CA GLN A 139 18.31 12.94 15.25
C GLN A 139 18.58 11.45 15.51
#